data_AF-A0A2A4G1V6-F1
#
_entry.id   AF-A0A2A4G1V6-F1
#
_cell.length_a   1.000
_cell.length_b   1.000
_cell.length_c   1.000
_cell.angle_alpha   90.00
_cell.angle_beta   90.00
_cell.angle_gamma   90.00
#
_symmetry.space_group_name_H-M   'P 1'
#
loop_
_entity.id
_entity.type
_entity.pdbx_description
1 polymer ?
#
loop_
_entity_poly.entity_id
_entity_poly.type
_entity_poly.pdbx_seq_one_letter_code
_entity_poly.pdbx_strand_id
1 'polypeptide(L)'
;MKPISGTTKLLPMKFMKYYFTLIIVALLTMGCSSDDNAPLADFVVAFENPSLSFGAEETEKPVNIVFSVAARENGTLTISYTDSNTEYGTDKDYTTDPAASNGSITVPFSTGETQTSFTFNKLRNAIEGGAEKSVNFTITQVSVADAKIQGNTSTKVDFAASAATAGSISPEVGGPNEPNQVFVDLSSLTQKASKRDAWELGFYMGDDHRVIINGSLFMAVAQLEETNLAAVTEATVADLKPLVAVGTFQADNIKYVDGVDGDLSKTAIAQIAANDDDNKVYLVNLGSAIGTESPNVGSVDISDDPRGWKKIKILRSDNGYRLQYADLDVTDNFDEISIAKNSDSGDFRFVSFTSQIVDDVRPVKWDMNFTVFTNEIPGYGSYGYADFIATNRLGGVSAYKVETSEKAYADFVRADVVDASFDVDQRAIGSAWRNGGGPGTLPSIKDEVFFVLKDTDENLYKIRFTALTDADGVRGNPAFEFELLQ
;
A
#
# COMPACT_ATOMS: atom_id res chain seq x y z
N MET A 1 48.75 31.68 26.30
CA MET A 1 48.26 31.16 25.01
C MET A 1 46.76 30.94 25.11
N LYS A 2 45.96 31.77 24.43
CA LYS A 2 44.59 31.46 23.97
C LYS A 2 44.69 30.53 22.73
N PRO A 3 43.58 30.01 22.14
CA PRO A 3 42.24 29.62 22.64
C PRO A 3 41.94 28.13 22.24
N ILE A 4 40.76 27.51 22.36
CA ILE A 4 39.55 27.63 21.50
C ILE A 4 38.43 26.80 22.14
N SER A 5 37.28 27.42 22.39
CA SER A 5 35.98 26.76 22.56
C SER A 5 35.43 26.38 21.19
N GLY A 6 34.97 25.13 21.02
CA GLY A 6 34.23 24.69 19.85
C GLY A 6 32.78 24.36 20.22
N THR A 7 31.89 25.31 19.98
CA THR A 7 30.43 25.14 19.97
C THR A 7 30.04 24.40 18.68
N THR A 8 29.55 23.18 18.77
CA THR A 8 28.99 22.46 17.62
C THR A 8 27.59 22.99 17.35
N LYS A 9 27.47 23.88 16.37
CA LYS A 9 26.18 24.25 15.77
C LYS A 9 25.62 23.03 15.03
N LEU A 10 24.43 22.58 15.43
CA LEU A 10 23.57 21.73 14.60
C LEU A 10 23.23 22.50 13.31
N LEU A 11 23.63 21.95 12.17
CA LEU A 11 23.11 22.38 10.87
C LEU A 11 21.69 21.80 10.68
N PRO A 12 20.72 22.58 10.17
CA PRO A 12 19.45 22.01 9.74
C PRO A 12 19.65 21.14 8.50
N MET A 13 19.15 19.90 8.57
CA MET A 13 19.05 18.96 7.45
C MET A 13 18.27 19.63 6.30
N LYS A 14 18.94 19.80 5.16
CA LYS A 14 18.28 20.13 3.90
C LYS A 14 17.57 18.88 3.39
N PHE A 15 16.28 19.02 3.11
CA PHE A 15 15.47 18.03 2.42
C PHE A 15 16.11 17.62 1.08
N MET A 16 16.29 16.32 0.91
CA MET A 16 16.82 15.69 -0.30
C MET A 16 15.65 15.48 -1.26
N LYS A 17 15.62 16.24 -2.37
CA LYS A 17 14.64 16.08 -3.45
C LYS A 17 15.02 14.86 -4.30
N TYR A 18 14.14 13.86 -4.36
CA TYR A 18 14.21 12.76 -5.33
C TYR A 18 13.38 13.13 -6.57
N TYR A 19 13.97 12.96 -7.75
CA TYR A 19 13.32 13.18 -9.04
C TYR A 19 12.54 11.92 -9.44
N PHE A 20 11.26 12.07 -9.76
CA PHE A 20 10.44 11.00 -10.34
C PHE A 20 9.70 11.55 -11.56
N THR A 21 9.87 10.91 -12.71
CA THR A 21 9.35 11.33 -14.02
C THR A 21 8.12 10.52 -14.36
N LEU A 22 6.99 11.18 -14.60
CA LEU A 22 5.71 10.58 -14.98
C LEU A 22 5.19 11.33 -16.21
N ILE A 23 5.03 10.64 -17.34
CA ILE A 23 4.47 11.22 -18.58
C ILE A 23 3.64 10.15 -19.31
N ILE A 24 2.38 10.49 -19.53
CA ILE A 24 1.40 9.80 -20.36
C ILE A 24 1.74 10.01 -21.85
N VAL A 25 1.89 8.95 -22.64
CA VAL A 25 1.84 9.04 -24.11
C VAL A 25 1.00 7.92 -24.69
N ALA A 26 -0.11 8.31 -25.33
CA ALA A 26 -0.84 7.47 -26.28
C ALA A 26 -0.26 7.65 -27.70
N LEU A 27 -0.20 6.54 -28.46
CA LEU A 27 0.42 6.37 -29.78
C LEU A 27 -0.10 7.29 -30.89
N LEU A 28 0.81 7.68 -31.81
CA LEU A 28 0.58 7.70 -33.26
C LEU A 28 1.87 7.29 -34.01
N THR A 29 1.72 6.45 -35.04
CA THR A 29 2.77 5.73 -35.79
C THR A 29 3.33 6.46 -37.02
N MET A 30 4.58 6.11 -37.35
CA MET A 30 5.26 6.09 -38.67
C MET A 30 5.55 7.39 -39.43
N GLY A 31 6.85 7.66 -39.62
CA GLY A 31 7.38 8.50 -40.68
C GLY A 31 8.83 8.92 -40.43
N CYS A 32 9.80 8.11 -40.86
CA CYS A 32 11.20 8.54 -40.89
C CYS A 32 11.37 9.57 -42.02
N SER A 33 11.37 10.85 -41.67
CA SER A 33 12.02 11.91 -42.46
C SER A 33 12.73 12.84 -41.48
N SER A 34 14.00 13.08 -41.75
CA SER A 34 14.86 14.02 -41.02
C SER A 34 14.26 15.43 -41.05
N ASP A 35 13.53 15.77 -39.99
CA ASP A 35 13.14 17.12 -39.59
C ASP A 35 13.38 17.19 -38.07
N ASP A 36 14.36 17.99 -37.65
CA ASP A 36 14.76 18.19 -36.24
C ASP A 36 13.74 18.99 -35.41
N ASN A 37 12.45 18.74 -35.63
CA ASN A 37 11.36 19.33 -34.84
C ASN A 37 10.33 18.24 -34.54
N ALA A 38 10.72 17.27 -33.71
CA ALA A 38 9.71 16.53 -32.95
C ALA A 38 8.90 17.57 -32.16
N PRO A 39 7.56 17.62 -32.30
CA PRO A 39 6.75 18.56 -31.54
C PRO A 39 7.01 18.32 -30.05
N LEU A 40 7.35 19.40 -29.33
CA LEU A 40 7.50 19.36 -27.88
C LEU A 40 6.20 18.82 -27.29
N ALA A 41 6.30 17.81 -26.42
CA ALA A 41 5.13 17.30 -25.69
C ALA A 41 4.41 18.44 -24.98
N ASP A 42 3.07 18.42 -24.97
CA ASP A 42 2.29 19.45 -24.30
C ASP A 42 2.60 19.47 -22.79
N PHE A 43 2.75 20.67 -22.21
CA PHE A 43 2.85 20.85 -20.76
C PHE A 43 1.44 21.03 -20.19
N VAL A 44 0.87 19.93 -19.70
CA VAL A 44 -0.47 19.87 -19.11
C VAL A 44 -0.34 19.93 -17.59
N VAL A 45 -1.21 20.71 -16.95
CA VAL A 45 -1.27 20.87 -15.50
C VAL A 45 -2.67 20.51 -15.00
N ALA A 46 -2.73 19.68 -13.96
CA ALA A 46 -3.97 19.23 -13.32
C ALA A 46 -3.78 19.05 -11.81
N PHE A 47 -4.85 19.16 -11.02
CA PHE A 47 -4.85 18.59 -9.67
C PHE A 47 -4.64 17.07 -9.75
N GLU A 48 -3.93 16.51 -8.79
CA GLU A 48 -3.73 15.05 -8.72
C GLU A 48 -5.09 14.34 -8.57
N ASN A 49 -5.95 14.86 -7.68
CA ASN A 49 -7.25 14.29 -7.38
C ASN A 49 -8.37 15.35 -7.47
N PRO A 50 -9.57 14.99 -7.95
CA PRO A 50 -10.72 15.90 -8.05
C PRO A 50 -11.39 16.19 -6.71
N SER A 51 -11.12 15.40 -5.68
CA SER A 51 -11.62 15.62 -4.33
C SER A 51 -10.61 15.14 -3.28
N LEU A 52 -10.62 15.78 -2.11
CA LEU A 52 -9.89 15.39 -0.91
C LEU A 52 -10.82 15.59 0.30
N SER A 53 -10.67 14.79 1.35
CA SER A 53 -11.45 14.94 2.58
C SER A 53 -10.56 14.90 3.81
N PHE A 54 -10.97 15.58 4.89
CA PHE A 54 -10.28 15.56 6.18
C PHE A 54 -10.87 14.50 7.11
N GLY A 55 -10.01 13.68 7.70
CA GLY A 55 -10.31 12.91 8.89
C GLY A 55 -10.58 13.83 10.10
N ALA A 56 -11.14 13.25 11.16
CA ALA A 56 -11.58 13.98 12.35
C ALA A 56 -10.44 14.78 13.01
N GLU A 57 -9.25 14.18 13.11
CA GLU A 57 -8.09 14.74 13.80
C GLU A 57 -7.08 15.42 12.86
N GLU A 58 -7.23 15.29 11.54
CA GLU A 58 -6.32 15.92 10.58
C GLU A 58 -6.54 17.44 10.57
N THR A 59 -5.47 18.23 10.62
CA THR A 59 -5.55 19.70 10.61
C THR A 59 -4.90 20.34 9.39
N GLU A 60 -4.12 19.60 8.63
CA GLU A 60 -3.51 20.07 7.39
C GLU A 60 -3.41 18.96 6.35
N LYS A 61 -3.44 19.33 5.07
CA LYS A 61 -3.18 18.42 3.94
C LYS A 61 -2.49 19.14 2.78
N PRO A 62 -1.56 18.48 2.07
CA PRO A 62 -1.11 18.97 0.78
C PRO A 62 -2.22 18.80 -0.27
N VAL A 63 -2.37 19.80 -1.13
CA VAL A 63 -3.18 19.74 -2.35
C VAL A 63 -2.21 19.67 -3.53
N ASN A 64 -2.05 18.46 -4.07
CA ASN A 64 -1.04 18.17 -5.09
C ASN A 64 -1.53 18.53 -6.49
N ILE A 65 -0.59 18.99 -7.31
CA ILE A 65 -0.78 19.38 -8.69
C ILE A 65 0.32 18.71 -9.50
N VAL A 66 -0.07 17.94 -10.52
CA VAL A 66 0.82 17.13 -11.35
C VAL A 66 1.00 17.75 -12.72
N PHE A 67 2.16 17.52 -13.32
CA PHE A 67 2.49 17.97 -14.67
C PHE A 67 2.63 16.77 -15.60
N SER A 68 2.14 16.89 -16.83
CA SER A 68 2.30 15.82 -17.83
C SER A 68 3.73 15.60 -18.25
N VAL A 69 4.63 16.59 -18.06
CA VAL A 69 6.07 16.51 -18.32
C VAL A 69 6.82 17.37 -17.30
N ALA A 70 8.11 17.12 -17.09
CA ALA A 70 8.93 17.98 -16.24
C ALA A 70 8.90 19.44 -16.72
N ALA A 71 8.71 20.38 -15.78
CA ALA A 71 8.63 21.80 -16.07
C ALA A 71 9.91 22.29 -16.78
N ARG A 72 9.75 22.98 -17.90
CA ARG A 72 10.88 23.43 -18.74
C ARG A 72 11.55 24.69 -18.21
N GLU A 73 10.82 25.48 -17.45
CA GLU A 73 11.23 26.74 -16.86
C GLU A 73 10.56 26.92 -15.50
N ASN A 74 11.10 27.82 -14.66
CA ASN A 74 10.44 28.20 -13.42
C ASN A 74 9.13 28.93 -13.74
N GLY A 75 8.11 28.72 -12.92
CA GLY A 75 6.80 29.33 -13.14
C GLY A 75 5.94 29.39 -11.90
N THR A 76 4.70 29.82 -12.11
CA THR A 76 3.67 29.91 -11.07
C THR A 76 2.32 29.46 -11.61
N LEU A 77 1.53 28.87 -10.72
CA LEU A 77 0.11 28.58 -10.92
C LEU A 77 -0.72 29.61 -10.17
N THR A 78 -1.78 30.10 -10.79
CA THR A 78 -2.82 30.90 -10.11
C THR A 78 -4.03 30.00 -9.91
N ILE A 79 -4.47 29.92 -8.66
CA ILE A 79 -5.56 29.04 -8.22
C ILE A 79 -6.62 29.89 -7.53
N SER A 80 -7.83 29.94 -8.08
CA SER A 80 -8.98 30.54 -7.40
C SER A 80 -9.62 29.53 -6.45
N TYR A 81 -10.37 30.00 -5.47
CA TYR A 81 -11.19 29.15 -4.60
C TYR A 81 -12.60 29.68 -4.46
N THR A 82 -13.55 28.78 -4.21
CA THR A 82 -14.94 29.10 -3.87
C THR A 82 -15.32 28.35 -2.61
N ASP A 83 -15.79 29.12 -1.62
CA ASP A 83 -16.21 28.60 -0.32
C ASP A 83 -17.64 28.04 -0.35
N SER A 84 -17.85 26.94 0.38
CA SER A 84 -19.16 26.38 0.68
C SER A 84 -19.28 26.18 2.19
N ASN A 85 -20.04 27.06 2.85
CA ASN A 85 -20.18 27.12 4.31
C ASN A 85 -18.85 27.30 5.08
N THR A 86 -17.83 27.86 4.41
CA THR A 86 -16.48 28.09 4.94
C THR A 86 -16.05 29.55 4.75
N GLU A 87 -15.06 29.99 5.50
CA GLU A 87 -14.42 31.30 5.33
C GLU A 87 -12.89 31.19 5.44
N TYR A 88 -12.17 31.82 4.49
CA TYR A 88 -10.71 31.89 4.47
C TYR A 88 -10.19 32.95 5.46
N GLY A 89 -9.19 32.60 6.28
CA GLY A 89 -8.49 33.55 7.16
C GLY A 89 -7.90 32.90 8.42
N THR A 90 -6.93 33.57 9.03
CA THR A 90 -6.18 33.04 10.21
C THR A 90 -7.03 32.85 11.47
N ASP A 91 -8.18 33.52 11.54
CA ASP A 91 -9.16 33.44 12.62
C ASP A 91 -10.52 32.88 12.12
N LYS A 92 -10.52 32.22 10.96
CA LYS A 92 -11.71 31.71 10.27
C LYS A 92 -11.71 30.18 10.24
N ASP A 93 -12.18 29.56 9.15
CA ASP A 93 -12.31 28.11 9.03
C ASP A 93 -11.04 27.45 8.49
N TYR A 94 -10.31 28.12 7.59
CA TYR A 94 -9.07 27.59 7.00
C TYR A 94 -8.12 28.68 6.48
N THR A 95 -6.88 28.28 6.23
CA THR A 95 -5.89 29.05 5.46
C THR A 95 -5.17 28.15 4.46
N THR A 96 -4.35 28.73 3.60
CA THR A 96 -3.41 27.98 2.75
C THR A 96 -1.98 28.47 2.91
N ASP A 97 -1.03 27.62 2.53
CA ASP A 97 0.38 28.00 2.32
C ASP A 97 0.83 27.56 0.91
N PRO A 98 1.13 28.49 -0.02
CA PRO A 98 1.17 29.94 0.15
C PRO A 98 -0.19 30.58 0.52
N ALA A 99 -0.14 31.67 1.29
CA ALA A 99 -1.34 32.39 1.68
C ALA A 99 -2.03 33.03 0.46
N ALA A 100 -3.35 32.87 0.37
CA ALA A 100 -4.14 33.52 -0.64
C ALA A 100 -4.10 35.05 -0.54
N SER A 101 -4.12 35.70 -1.70
CA SER A 101 -4.25 37.14 -1.86
C SER A 101 -5.19 37.43 -3.01
N ASN A 102 -6.07 38.43 -2.85
CA ASN A 102 -7.07 38.82 -3.86
C ASN A 102 -7.93 37.65 -4.39
N GLY A 103 -8.33 36.72 -3.52
CA GLY A 103 -9.18 35.57 -3.90
C GLY A 103 -8.46 34.46 -4.68
N SER A 104 -7.13 34.46 -4.68
CA SER A 104 -6.33 33.45 -5.36
C SER A 104 -5.06 33.08 -4.60
N ILE A 105 -4.55 31.88 -4.86
CA ILE A 105 -3.27 31.37 -4.36
C ILE A 105 -2.29 31.35 -5.55
N THR A 106 -1.06 31.78 -5.30
CA THR A 106 0.03 31.69 -6.27
C THR A 106 1.02 30.62 -5.83
N VAL A 107 1.05 29.48 -6.53
CA VAL A 107 1.90 28.33 -6.20
C VAL A 107 3.10 28.31 -7.14
N PRO A 108 4.34 28.44 -6.65
CA PRO A 108 5.53 28.38 -7.49
C PRO A 108 5.90 26.94 -7.86
N PHE A 109 6.60 26.79 -8.99
CA PHE A 109 7.31 25.56 -9.36
C PHE A 109 8.61 25.91 -10.09
N SER A 110 9.56 24.96 -10.09
CA SER A 110 10.90 25.11 -10.65
C SER A 110 11.10 24.23 -11.87
N THR A 111 12.04 24.61 -12.73
CA THR A 111 12.51 23.76 -13.83
C THR A 111 12.88 22.36 -13.33
N GLY A 112 12.45 21.32 -14.05
CA GLY A 112 12.71 19.92 -13.75
C GLY A 112 11.71 19.30 -12.77
N GLU A 113 10.83 20.08 -12.13
CA GLU A 113 9.78 19.53 -11.27
C GLU A 113 8.67 18.91 -12.12
N THR A 114 8.12 17.79 -11.67
CA THR A 114 7.00 17.06 -12.30
C THR A 114 5.69 17.24 -11.54
N GLN A 115 5.74 17.92 -10.40
CA GLN A 115 4.59 18.27 -9.57
C GLN A 115 4.91 19.48 -8.70
N THR A 116 3.88 20.12 -8.17
CA THR A 116 3.95 21.11 -7.09
C THR A 116 2.74 20.93 -6.16
N SER A 117 2.68 21.68 -5.06
CA SER A 117 1.57 21.60 -4.11
C SER A 117 1.42 22.91 -3.34
N PHE A 118 0.24 23.10 -2.74
CA PHE A 118 0.04 24.04 -1.64
C PHE A 118 -0.54 23.30 -0.45
N THR A 119 -0.34 23.81 0.77
CA THR A 119 -0.91 23.23 1.98
C THR A 119 -2.26 23.88 2.29
N PHE A 120 -3.28 23.06 2.54
CA PHE A 120 -4.55 23.48 3.13
C PHE A 120 -4.49 23.28 4.65
N ASN A 121 -4.74 24.32 5.43
CA ASN A 121 -4.77 24.25 6.89
C ASN A 121 -6.21 24.40 7.39
N LYS A 122 -6.80 23.32 7.91
CA LYS A 122 -8.11 23.31 8.56
C LYS A 122 -7.97 23.86 9.99
N LEU A 123 -8.58 25.02 10.25
CA LEU A 123 -8.56 25.68 11.56
C LEU A 123 -9.79 25.36 12.41
N ARG A 124 -10.91 24.98 11.78
CA ARG A 124 -12.15 24.61 12.47
C ARG A 124 -12.77 23.38 11.83
N ASN A 125 -13.22 22.45 12.67
CA ASN A 125 -13.96 21.28 12.20
C ASN A 125 -15.36 21.65 11.70
N ALA A 126 -15.90 20.80 10.83
CA ALA A 126 -17.33 20.80 10.54
C ALA A 126 -18.09 20.43 11.83
N ILE A 127 -19.26 21.03 12.03
CA ILE A 127 -20.13 20.67 13.16
C ILE A 127 -20.93 19.44 12.73
N GLU A 128 -20.94 18.41 13.56
CA GLU A 128 -21.74 17.19 13.32
C GLU A 128 -23.23 17.55 13.14
N GLY A 129 -23.84 17.08 12.05
CA GLY A 129 -25.23 17.41 11.67
C GLY A 129 -25.43 18.84 11.16
N GLY A 130 -24.36 19.63 10.99
CA GLY A 130 -24.37 20.94 10.35
C GLY A 130 -24.31 20.86 8.82
N ALA A 131 -24.32 22.02 8.16
CA ALA A 131 -24.13 22.10 6.72
C ALA A 131 -22.70 21.66 6.34
N GLU A 132 -22.57 20.92 5.24
CA GLU A 132 -21.27 20.45 4.73
C GLU A 132 -20.34 21.63 4.44
N LYS A 133 -19.15 21.59 5.06
CA LYS A 133 -18.09 22.57 4.85
C LYS A 133 -17.12 22.07 3.80
N SER A 134 -16.94 22.82 2.72
CA SER A 134 -15.98 22.48 1.68
C SER A 134 -15.47 23.70 0.93
N VAL A 135 -14.33 23.54 0.26
CA VAL A 135 -13.72 24.57 -0.58
C VAL A 135 -13.39 23.95 -1.94
N ASN A 136 -13.83 24.58 -3.02
CA ASN A 136 -13.46 24.15 -4.37
C ASN A 136 -12.34 25.04 -4.92
N PHE A 137 -11.18 24.45 -5.20
CA PHE A 137 -10.05 25.12 -5.84
C PHE A 137 -10.10 24.91 -7.35
N THR A 138 -9.66 25.89 -8.14
CA THR A 138 -9.64 25.81 -9.61
C THR A 138 -8.37 26.45 -10.15
N ILE A 139 -7.63 25.73 -11.01
CA ILE A 139 -6.46 26.28 -11.69
C ILE A 139 -6.98 27.22 -12.77
N THR A 140 -6.65 28.51 -12.66
CA THR A 140 -7.13 29.54 -13.59
C THR A 140 -6.05 29.99 -14.56
N GLN A 141 -4.77 29.88 -14.17
CA GLN A 141 -3.66 30.30 -15.00
C GLN A 141 -2.38 29.52 -14.68
N VAL A 142 -1.58 29.28 -15.71
CA VAL A 142 -0.19 28.81 -15.63
C VAL A 142 0.68 29.90 -16.27
N SER A 143 1.80 30.27 -15.65
CA SER A 143 2.66 31.35 -16.17
C SER A 143 3.46 30.96 -17.41
N VAL A 144 3.66 29.66 -17.63
CA VAL A 144 4.39 29.09 -18.77
C VAL A 144 3.54 29.22 -20.03
N ALA A 145 4.13 29.74 -21.10
CA ALA A 145 3.45 29.88 -22.38
C ALA A 145 3.02 28.51 -22.94
N ASP A 146 1.86 28.47 -23.60
CA ASP A 146 1.28 27.27 -24.22
C ASP A 146 0.97 26.11 -23.27
N ALA A 147 1.08 26.31 -21.95
CA ALA A 147 0.62 25.36 -20.95
C ALA A 147 -0.88 25.12 -21.06
N LYS A 148 -1.31 23.87 -20.89
CA LYS A 148 -2.72 23.45 -20.97
C LYS A 148 -3.22 23.09 -19.58
N ILE A 149 -4.36 23.64 -19.20
CA ILE A 149 -5.09 23.22 -17.99
C ILE A 149 -6.12 22.18 -18.45
N GLN A 150 -5.87 20.90 -18.20
CA GLN A 150 -6.70 19.78 -18.65
C GLN A 150 -6.68 18.66 -17.60
N GLY A 151 -7.66 17.76 -17.63
CA GLY A 151 -7.86 16.74 -16.58
C GLY A 151 -8.62 17.33 -15.40
N ASN A 152 -8.16 17.08 -14.17
CA ASN A 152 -8.75 17.65 -12.96
C ASN A 152 -8.40 19.14 -12.84
N THR A 153 -9.17 20.00 -13.49
CA THR A 153 -8.95 21.46 -13.47
C THR A 153 -9.40 22.11 -12.15
N SER A 154 -10.20 21.38 -11.37
CA SER A 154 -10.65 21.76 -10.03
C SER A 154 -10.51 20.60 -9.05
N THR A 155 -10.40 20.92 -7.76
CA THR A 155 -10.44 19.95 -6.67
C THR A 155 -11.28 20.47 -5.50
N LYS A 156 -12.17 19.61 -4.98
CA LYS A 156 -12.99 19.90 -3.80
C LYS A 156 -12.31 19.37 -2.54
N VAL A 157 -12.14 20.21 -1.52
CA VAL A 157 -11.61 19.83 -0.22
C VAL A 157 -12.75 19.86 0.81
N ASP A 158 -13.15 18.70 1.31
CA ASP A 158 -14.18 18.51 2.33
C ASP A 158 -13.57 18.51 3.75
N PHE A 159 -14.20 19.23 4.68
CA PHE A 159 -13.70 19.40 6.06
C PHE A 159 -13.96 18.19 6.95
N ALA A 160 -14.79 17.26 6.49
CA ALA A 160 -15.13 16.01 7.13
C ALA A 160 -14.90 14.85 6.17
N ALA A 161 -14.77 13.64 6.72
CA ALA A 161 -14.55 12.43 5.95
C ALA A 161 -15.70 12.24 4.95
N SER A 162 -15.34 12.05 3.69
CA SER A 162 -16.25 11.70 2.61
C SER A 162 -15.49 10.83 1.62
N ALA A 163 -16.22 9.92 0.97
CA ALA A 163 -15.67 9.03 -0.03
C ALA A 163 -15.13 9.85 -1.21
N ALA A 164 -13.87 9.61 -1.58
CA ALA A 164 -13.27 10.21 -2.75
C ALA A 164 -14.08 9.87 -4.00
N THR A 165 -14.42 10.87 -4.80
CA THR A 165 -15.27 10.66 -5.99
C THR A 165 -14.52 10.00 -7.14
N ALA A 166 -13.22 10.24 -7.22
CA ALA A 166 -12.27 9.58 -8.11
C ALA A 166 -10.86 9.93 -7.65
N GLY A 167 -9.85 9.24 -8.20
CA GLY A 167 -8.46 9.59 -7.96
C GLY A 167 -7.47 8.72 -8.71
N SER A 168 -6.21 9.09 -8.61
CA SER A 168 -5.06 8.30 -9.08
C SER A 168 -4.12 8.06 -7.92
N ILE A 169 -3.65 6.81 -7.78
CA ILE A 169 -2.72 6.41 -6.71
C ILE A 169 -1.58 5.64 -7.35
N SER A 170 -0.35 5.98 -6.96
CA SER A 170 0.86 5.22 -7.27
C SER A 170 1.40 4.60 -5.98
N PRO A 171 1.09 3.32 -5.70
CA PRO A 171 1.54 2.68 -4.47
C PRO A 171 3.07 2.64 -4.33
N GLU A 172 3.56 3.08 -3.18
CA GLU A 172 5.01 3.18 -2.87
C GLU A 172 5.67 1.81 -2.56
N VAL A 173 5.55 0.86 -3.49
CA VAL A 173 6.04 -0.52 -3.32
C VAL A 173 7.56 -0.57 -3.18
N GLY A 174 8.26 0.36 -3.82
CA GLY A 174 9.69 0.60 -3.65
C GLY A 174 10.57 -0.01 -4.73
N GLY A 175 10.05 -0.14 -5.96
CA GLY A 175 10.83 -0.63 -7.11
C GLY A 175 10.95 -2.16 -7.14
N PRO A 176 11.94 -2.70 -7.89
CA PRO A 176 11.94 -4.10 -8.31
C PRO A 176 12.25 -5.09 -7.18
N ASN A 177 12.67 -4.60 -6.01
CA ASN A 177 12.85 -5.40 -4.81
C ASN A 177 11.57 -5.51 -3.96
N GLU A 178 10.57 -4.66 -4.26
CA GLU A 178 9.29 -4.56 -3.56
C GLU A 178 9.42 -4.61 -2.03
N PRO A 179 10.24 -3.75 -1.40
CA PRO A 179 10.54 -3.87 0.02
C PRO A 179 9.35 -3.57 0.93
N ASN A 180 8.27 -3.00 0.40
CA ASN A 180 7.13 -2.52 1.20
C ASN A 180 5.86 -3.33 0.94
N GLN A 181 5.02 -3.44 1.97
CA GLN A 181 3.58 -3.65 1.86
C GLN A 181 2.93 -2.28 1.85
N VAL A 182 2.13 -1.98 0.82
CA VAL A 182 1.47 -0.66 0.70
C VAL A 182 -0.02 -0.83 0.84
N PHE A 183 -0.57 -0.36 1.95
CA PHE A 183 -2.00 -0.39 2.25
C PHE A 183 -2.65 0.88 1.72
N VAL A 184 -3.70 0.75 0.92
CA VAL A 184 -4.42 1.85 0.29
C VAL A 184 -5.85 1.86 0.79
N ASP A 185 -6.34 3.04 1.17
CA ASP A 185 -7.76 3.33 1.43
C ASP A 185 -8.26 4.30 0.35
N LEU A 186 -9.18 3.82 -0.48
CA LEU A 186 -9.71 4.58 -1.62
C LEU A 186 -10.56 5.75 -1.17
N SER A 187 -11.37 5.54 -0.11
CA SER A 187 -12.32 6.53 0.38
C SER A 187 -11.62 7.79 0.87
N SER A 188 -10.48 7.63 1.55
CA SER A 188 -9.70 8.74 2.10
C SER A 188 -8.55 9.22 1.20
N LEU A 189 -8.32 8.55 0.07
CA LEU A 189 -7.15 8.77 -0.82
C LEU A 189 -5.82 8.68 -0.07
N THR A 190 -5.72 7.74 0.88
CA THR A 190 -4.50 7.55 1.66
C THR A 190 -3.82 6.24 1.32
N GLN A 191 -2.50 6.25 1.47
CA GLN A 191 -1.70 5.04 1.43
C GLN A 191 -0.68 5.04 2.57
N LYS A 192 -0.29 3.84 2.98
CA LYS A 192 0.76 3.63 3.97
C LYS A 192 1.67 2.49 3.54
N ALA A 193 2.96 2.81 3.43
CA ALA A 193 4.01 1.83 3.18
C ALA A 193 4.60 1.34 4.52
N SER A 194 4.73 0.03 4.66
CA SER A 194 5.44 -0.61 5.76
C SER A 194 6.40 -1.67 5.23
N LYS A 195 7.60 -1.74 5.79
CA LYS A 195 8.61 -2.71 5.33
C LYS A 195 8.12 -4.14 5.51
N ARG A 196 8.33 -4.99 4.49
CA ARG A 196 7.95 -6.40 4.54
C ARG A 196 8.59 -7.13 5.71
N ASP A 197 9.82 -6.79 6.08
CA ASP A 197 10.58 -7.40 7.17
C ASP A 197 10.39 -6.73 8.54
N ALA A 198 9.38 -5.85 8.69
CA ALA A 198 9.06 -5.20 9.95
C ALA A 198 8.39 -6.14 10.97
N TRP A 199 7.82 -7.27 10.53
CA TRP A 199 7.08 -8.20 11.40
C TRP A 199 7.15 -9.65 10.89
N GLU A 200 6.96 -10.59 11.81
CA GLU A 200 6.90 -12.02 11.51
C GLU A 200 5.53 -12.64 11.81
N LEU A 201 4.90 -12.23 12.92
CA LEU A 201 3.64 -12.81 13.41
C LEU A 201 2.60 -11.72 13.63
N GLY A 202 1.37 -11.95 13.16
CA GLY A 202 0.21 -11.11 13.44
C GLY A 202 -0.76 -11.82 14.38
N PHE A 203 -1.00 -11.27 15.56
CA PHE A 203 -1.91 -11.83 16.57
C PHE A 203 -3.29 -11.22 16.40
N TYR A 204 -4.32 -12.06 16.21
CA TYR A 204 -5.67 -11.57 15.92
C TYR A 204 -6.31 -10.92 17.16
N MET A 205 -6.90 -9.75 16.98
CA MET A 205 -7.51 -8.97 18.06
C MET A 205 -8.95 -9.42 18.37
N GLY A 206 -9.62 -10.12 17.46
CA GLY A 206 -10.94 -10.71 17.69
C GLY A 206 -10.90 -11.97 18.56
N ASP A 207 -12.04 -12.63 18.73
CA ASP A 207 -12.23 -13.68 19.75
C ASP A 207 -11.67 -15.06 19.36
N ASP A 208 -11.33 -15.27 18.09
CA ASP A 208 -10.97 -16.59 17.58
C ASP A 208 -9.52 -17.01 17.87
N HIS A 209 -8.74 -16.22 18.62
CA HIS A 209 -7.39 -16.56 19.07
C HIS A 209 -6.49 -17.13 17.96
N ARG A 210 -6.43 -16.44 16.82
CA ARG A 210 -5.69 -16.82 15.61
C ARG A 210 -4.39 -16.04 15.49
N VAL A 211 -3.40 -16.65 14.84
CA VAL A 211 -2.11 -16.02 14.55
C VAL A 211 -1.79 -16.26 13.09
N ILE A 212 -1.42 -15.19 12.39
CA ILE A 212 -0.96 -15.23 11.00
C ILE A 212 0.56 -15.09 10.93
N ILE A 213 1.15 -15.60 9.86
CA ILE A 213 2.57 -15.44 9.53
C ILE A 213 2.75 -14.46 8.38
N ASN A 214 3.93 -13.85 8.30
CA ASN A 214 4.24 -12.94 7.22
C ASN A 214 4.57 -13.68 5.91
N GLY A 215 3.52 -13.99 5.14
CA GLY A 215 3.64 -14.61 3.82
C GLY A 215 4.40 -13.76 2.79
N SER A 216 4.55 -12.45 3.01
CA SER A 216 5.32 -11.58 2.10
C SER A 216 6.83 -11.81 2.16
N LEU A 217 7.31 -12.45 3.23
CA LEU A 217 8.71 -12.87 3.41
C LEU A 217 8.93 -14.34 3.06
N PHE A 218 7.92 -15.04 2.54
CA PHE A 218 7.96 -16.47 2.27
C PHE A 218 8.16 -17.32 3.53
N MET A 219 7.60 -16.88 4.67
CA MET A 219 7.57 -17.66 5.90
C MET A 219 6.74 -18.94 5.72
N ALA A 220 7.14 -19.98 6.45
CA ALA A 220 6.41 -21.24 6.55
C ALA A 220 6.49 -21.79 7.98
N VAL A 221 5.44 -22.48 8.42
CA VAL A 221 5.31 -22.99 9.79
C VAL A 221 4.78 -24.41 9.79
N ALA A 222 5.37 -25.26 10.64
CA ALA A 222 4.85 -26.59 10.92
C ALA A 222 4.51 -26.77 12.40
N GLN A 223 3.30 -27.25 12.66
CA GLN A 223 2.93 -27.76 13.98
C GLN A 223 3.70 -29.06 14.27
N LEU A 224 4.22 -29.17 15.48
CA LEU A 224 4.93 -30.35 15.97
C LEU A 224 4.06 -31.12 16.98
N GLU A 225 4.49 -32.33 17.37
CA GLU A 225 3.77 -33.15 18.35
C GLU A 225 4.02 -32.68 19.78
N GLU A 226 5.17 -32.06 19.99
CA GLU A 226 5.71 -31.59 21.26
C GLU A 226 4.92 -30.39 21.78
N THR A 227 4.72 -30.34 23.10
CA THR A 227 4.16 -29.19 23.83
C THR A 227 5.23 -28.47 24.66
N ASN A 228 6.46 -28.99 24.67
CA ASN A 228 7.59 -28.44 25.40
C ASN A 228 8.67 -27.94 24.43
N LEU A 229 8.98 -26.64 24.46
CA LEU A 229 10.00 -26.01 23.63
C LEU A 229 11.39 -26.66 23.77
N ALA A 230 11.74 -27.17 24.95
CA ALA A 230 13.04 -27.80 25.18
C ALA A 230 13.23 -29.12 24.41
N ALA A 231 12.13 -29.78 24.02
CA ALA A 231 12.17 -31.03 23.28
C ALA A 231 12.49 -30.83 21.79
N VAL A 232 12.30 -29.61 21.27
CA VAL A 232 12.54 -29.27 19.87
C VAL A 232 13.96 -28.77 19.69
N THR A 233 14.76 -29.52 18.95
CA THR A 233 16.16 -29.25 18.64
C THR A 233 16.41 -29.37 17.14
N GLU A 234 17.54 -28.85 16.67
CA GLU A 234 17.99 -28.99 15.27
C GLU A 234 17.91 -30.45 14.78
N ALA A 235 18.32 -31.42 15.61
CA ALA A 235 18.30 -32.84 15.25
C ALA A 235 16.88 -33.40 15.11
N THR A 236 15.94 -32.97 15.96
CA THR A 236 14.57 -33.50 15.96
C THR A 236 13.74 -33.02 14.76
N VAL A 237 14.13 -31.89 14.15
CA VAL A 237 13.39 -31.30 13.01
C VAL A 237 14.15 -31.36 11.69
N ALA A 238 15.32 -32.00 11.65
CA ALA A 238 16.21 -32.02 10.48
C ALA A 238 15.50 -32.48 9.19
N ASP A 239 14.70 -33.54 9.27
CA ASP A 239 13.97 -34.09 8.12
C ASP A 239 12.78 -33.21 7.69
N LEU A 240 12.29 -32.35 8.59
CA LEU A 240 11.13 -31.49 8.34
C LEU A 240 11.54 -30.16 7.68
N LYS A 241 12.74 -29.63 7.97
CA LYS A 241 13.21 -28.34 7.45
C LYS A 241 13.11 -28.19 5.92
N PRO A 242 13.45 -29.19 5.08
CA PRO A 242 13.29 -29.07 3.63
C PRO A 242 11.83 -28.99 3.16
N LEU A 243 10.87 -29.42 3.98
CA LEU A 243 9.45 -29.44 3.65
C LEU A 243 8.73 -28.15 4.06
N VAL A 244 9.19 -27.51 5.13
CA VAL A 244 8.61 -26.29 5.71
C VAL A 244 9.23 -25.06 5.06
N ALA A 245 8.89 -24.87 3.79
CA ALA A 245 9.36 -23.76 2.97
C ALA A 245 8.32 -23.39 1.92
N VAL A 246 8.39 -22.19 1.37
CA VAL A 246 7.59 -21.79 0.21
C VAL A 246 8.29 -22.24 -1.08
N GLY A 247 7.52 -22.61 -2.11
CA GLY A 247 8.09 -22.92 -3.42
C GLY A 247 8.76 -24.29 -3.52
N THR A 248 8.28 -25.28 -2.76
CA THR A 248 8.79 -26.67 -2.83
C THR A 248 8.30 -27.45 -4.04
N PHE A 249 7.35 -26.88 -4.80
CA PHE A 249 6.68 -27.51 -5.95
C PHE A 249 6.01 -28.85 -5.59
N GLN A 250 5.52 -28.98 -4.36
CA GLN A 250 4.73 -30.11 -3.86
C GLN A 250 3.34 -29.62 -3.49
N ALA A 251 2.28 -30.24 -4.02
CA ALA A 251 0.89 -29.83 -3.75
C ALA A 251 0.58 -29.73 -2.24
N ASP A 252 1.01 -30.72 -1.46
CA ASP A 252 0.73 -30.81 -0.02
C ASP A 252 1.48 -29.79 0.84
N ASN A 253 2.40 -29.01 0.27
CA ASN A 253 3.17 -28.00 0.99
C ASN A 253 2.32 -26.81 1.47
N ILE A 254 1.15 -26.60 0.88
CA ILE A 254 0.25 -25.49 1.24
C ILE A 254 -0.16 -25.52 2.73
N LYS A 255 -0.10 -26.68 3.39
CA LYS A 255 -0.37 -26.82 4.83
C LYS A 255 0.62 -26.09 5.75
N TYR A 256 1.78 -25.68 5.22
CA TYR A 256 2.81 -24.98 5.97
C TYR A 256 2.74 -23.45 5.84
N VAL A 257 1.78 -22.93 5.08
CA VAL A 257 1.56 -21.49 4.92
C VAL A 257 0.13 -21.14 5.32
N ASP A 258 -0.14 -19.88 5.62
CA ASP A 258 -1.52 -19.45 5.86
C ASP A 258 -2.36 -19.61 4.59
N GLY A 259 -3.64 -19.92 4.79
CA GLY A 259 -4.63 -19.99 3.72
C GLY A 259 -4.62 -18.74 2.85
N VAL A 260 -4.44 -18.96 1.55
CA VAL A 260 -4.18 -17.89 0.58
C VAL A 260 -5.40 -16.99 0.34
N ASP A 261 -6.59 -17.42 0.74
CA ASP A 261 -7.86 -16.67 0.66
C ASP A 261 -8.07 -15.69 1.83
N GLY A 262 -7.22 -15.75 2.87
CA GLY A 262 -7.32 -14.89 4.05
C GLY A 262 -8.32 -15.38 5.09
N ASP A 263 -8.83 -16.61 4.96
CA ASP A 263 -9.68 -17.24 5.97
C ASP A 263 -8.85 -17.62 7.21
N LEU A 264 -9.13 -16.97 8.35
CA LEU A 264 -8.44 -17.21 9.61
C LEU A 264 -8.59 -18.64 10.14
N SER A 265 -9.58 -19.40 9.65
CA SER A 265 -9.70 -20.81 10.01
C SER A 265 -8.60 -21.69 9.39
N LYS A 266 -7.93 -21.20 8.32
CA LYS A 266 -6.93 -21.89 7.52
C LYS A 266 -5.50 -21.39 7.76
N THR A 267 -5.22 -20.80 8.92
CA THR A 267 -3.86 -20.43 9.32
C THR A 267 -2.97 -21.65 9.53
N ALA A 268 -1.67 -21.56 9.24
CA ALA A 268 -0.71 -22.64 9.48
C ALA A 268 -0.51 -22.90 10.98
N ILE A 269 -0.68 -21.87 11.80
CA ILE A 269 -0.76 -21.98 13.26
C ILE A 269 -2.22 -22.25 13.63
N ALA A 270 -2.49 -23.35 14.31
CA ALA A 270 -3.84 -23.67 14.77
C ALA A 270 -4.37 -22.61 15.73
N GLN A 271 -5.70 -22.56 15.90
CA GLN A 271 -6.32 -21.75 16.94
C GLN A 271 -5.69 -22.05 18.29
N ILE A 272 -5.27 -21.01 19.01
CA ILE A 272 -4.62 -21.18 20.31
C ILE A 272 -5.66 -21.73 21.29
N ALA A 273 -5.39 -22.88 21.90
CA ALA A 273 -6.29 -23.56 22.82
C ALA A 273 -6.37 -22.82 24.16
N ALA A 274 -7.51 -22.93 24.84
CA ALA A 274 -7.71 -22.34 26.17
C ALA A 274 -6.90 -23.03 27.27
N ASN A 275 -6.59 -24.31 27.09
CA ASN A 275 -5.73 -25.09 27.97
C ASN A 275 -4.29 -25.07 27.45
N ASP A 276 -3.35 -24.65 28.29
CA ASP A 276 -1.93 -24.48 27.93
C ASP A 276 -1.26 -25.79 27.46
N ASP A 277 -1.72 -26.93 27.97
CA ASP A 277 -1.19 -28.26 27.63
C ASP A 277 -1.61 -28.74 26.24
N ASP A 278 -2.69 -28.17 25.69
CA ASP A 278 -3.18 -28.51 24.34
C ASP A 278 -2.47 -27.70 23.25
N ASN A 279 -1.70 -26.67 23.62
CA ASN A 279 -0.96 -25.83 22.69
C ASN A 279 0.38 -26.47 22.31
N LYS A 280 0.55 -26.75 21.02
CA LYS A 280 1.75 -27.35 20.44
C LYS A 280 2.89 -26.34 20.24
N VAL A 281 4.11 -26.87 20.14
CA VAL A 281 5.28 -26.13 19.65
C VAL A 281 5.25 -26.14 18.12
N TYR A 282 5.72 -25.06 17.52
CA TYR A 282 5.82 -24.91 16.08
C TYR A 282 7.27 -24.68 15.66
N LEU A 283 7.65 -25.29 14.54
CA LEU A 283 8.86 -24.95 13.80
C LEU A 283 8.52 -23.82 12.82
N VAL A 284 9.29 -22.74 12.86
CA VAL A 284 9.08 -21.55 12.03
C VAL A 284 10.28 -21.34 11.12
N ASN A 285 10.06 -21.41 9.82
CA ASN A 285 10.96 -20.87 8.81
C ASN A 285 10.70 -19.37 8.68
N LEU A 286 11.70 -18.54 8.99
CA LEU A 286 11.58 -17.07 8.95
C LEU A 286 11.55 -16.50 7.52
N GLY A 287 11.64 -17.37 6.52
CA GLY A 287 11.58 -17.00 5.11
C GLY A 287 12.89 -16.42 4.61
N SER A 288 12.80 -15.51 3.65
CA SER A 288 13.94 -14.87 2.99
C SER A 288 14.07 -13.40 3.37
N ALA A 289 15.30 -12.90 3.41
CA ALA A 289 15.56 -11.47 3.45
C ALA A 289 15.00 -10.80 2.19
N ILE A 290 14.71 -9.50 2.27
CA ILE A 290 14.30 -8.71 1.10
C ILE A 290 15.51 -8.62 0.16
N GLY A 291 15.28 -8.85 -1.13
CA GLY A 291 16.33 -8.70 -2.16
C GLY A 291 16.89 -7.28 -2.20
N THR A 292 18.16 -7.16 -2.53
CA THR A 292 18.89 -5.89 -2.52
C THR A 292 19.59 -5.59 -3.84
N GLU A 293 19.61 -6.55 -4.76
CA GLU A 293 20.25 -6.39 -6.06
C GLU A 293 19.29 -5.70 -7.03
N SER A 294 19.85 -4.92 -7.95
CA SER A 294 19.08 -4.34 -9.05
C SER A 294 18.96 -5.38 -10.17
N PRO A 295 17.79 -5.98 -10.42
CA PRO A 295 17.63 -6.95 -11.48
C PRO A 295 17.57 -6.26 -12.85
N ASN A 296 17.61 -7.06 -13.92
CA ASN A 296 17.36 -6.56 -15.27
C ASN A 296 15.97 -5.89 -15.38
N VAL A 297 15.84 -4.93 -16.28
CA VAL A 297 14.56 -4.28 -16.63
C VAL A 297 13.46 -5.33 -16.86
N GLY A 298 12.27 -5.10 -16.31
CA GLY A 298 11.16 -6.06 -16.35
C GLY A 298 11.27 -7.27 -15.43
N SER A 299 12.28 -7.33 -14.54
CA SER A 299 12.45 -8.41 -13.55
C SER A 299 12.32 -7.88 -12.12
N VAL A 300 12.31 -8.80 -11.15
CA VAL A 300 12.25 -8.50 -9.71
C VAL A 300 13.34 -9.26 -8.97
N ASP A 301 13.78 -8.72 -7.84
CA ASP A 301 14.65 -9.38 -6.86
C ASP A 301 14.02 -9.23 -5.47
N ILE A 302 13.05 -10.09 -5.17
CA ILE A 302 12.16 -9.97 -4.02
C ILE A 302 12.56 -10.81 -2.81
N SER A 303 13.65 -11.57 -2.93
CA SER A 303 14.14 -12.49 -1.90
C SER A 303 15.64 -12.71 -2.01
N ASP A 304 16.30 -12.80 -0.85
CA ASP A 304 17.72 -13.10 -0.72
C ASP A 304 17.92 -14.23 0.32
N ASP A 305 19.07 -14.22 1.00
CA ASP A 305 19.48 -15.17 2.02
C ASP A 305 18.36 -15.56 3.01
N PRO A 306 18.28 -16.85 3.41
CA PRO A 306 17.33 -17.30 4.43
C PRO A 306 17.53 -16.58 5.77
N ARG A 307 16.43 -16.17 6.39
CA ARG A 307 16.42 -15.47 7.69
C ARG A 307 16.60 -16.39 8.90
N GLY A 308 16.67 -17.70 8.66
CA GLY A 308 16.88 -18.71 9.69
C GLY A 308 15.59 -19.33 10.23
N TRP A 309 15.69 -19.94 11.40
CA TRP A 309 14.64 -20.77 11.98
C TRP A 309 14.40 -20.41 13.44
N LYS A 310 13.16 -20.51 13.89
CA LYS A 310 12.77 -20.41 15.30
C LYS A 310 11.90 -21.59 15.69
N LYS A 311 11.84 -21.87 16.99
CA LYS A 311 10.78 -22.63 17.62
C LYS A 311 9.90 -21.70 18.44
N ILE A 312 8.59 -21.87 18.36
CA ILE A 312 7.63 -21.04 19.10
C ILE A 312 6.58 -21.89 19.82
N LYS A 313 6.11 -21.39 20.96
CA LYS A 313 4.89 -21.85 21.62
C LYS A 313 4.03 -20.63 21.93
N ILE A 314 2.77 -20.68 21.55
CA ILE A 314 1.81 -19.59 21.79
C ILE A 314 0.77 -20.08 22.77
N LEU A 315 0.50 -19.26 23.78
CA LEU A 315 -0.44 -19.52 24.86
C LEU A 315 -1.44 -18.35 24.93
N ARG A 316 -2.63 -18.61 25.45
CA ARG A 316 -3.55 -17.51 25.80
C ARG A 316 -3.06 -16.83 27.07
N SER A 317 -3.44 -15.56 27.22
CA SER A 317 -3.35 -14.81 28.46
C SER A 317 -4.71 -14.17 28.74
N ASP A 318 -4.89 -13.60 29.95
CA ASP A 318 -6.18 -13.03 30.39
C ASP A 318 -6.80 -12.06 29.38
N ASN A 319 -5.98 -11.27 28.68
CA ASN A 319 -6.41 -10.36 27.62
C ASN A 319 -5.51 -10.46 26.37
N GLY A 320 -5.31 -11.68 25.85
CA GLY A 320 -4.60 -11.88 24.59
C GLY A 320 -3.74 -13.13 24.57
N TYR A 321 -2.44 -12.94 24.34
CA TYR A 321 -1.49 -14.03 24.09
C TYR A 321 -0.21 -13.88 24.90
N ARG A 322 0.51 -14.99 24.99
CA ARG A 322 1.89 -15.09 25.46
C ARG A 322 2.67 -15.92 24.43
N LEU A 323 3.66 -15.33 23.80
CA LEU A 323 4.53 -15.97 22.81
C LEU A 323 5.84 -16.34 23.49
N GLN A 324 6.17 -17.61 23.53
CA GLN A 324 7.49 -18.12 23.91
C GLN A 324 8.25 -18.54 22.66
N TYR A 325 9.52 -18.17 22.54
CA TYR A 325 10.32 -18.49 21.36
C TYR A 325 11.81 -18.61 21.66
N ALA A 326 12.53 -19.31 20.77
CA ALA A 326 13.99 -19.36 20.78
C ALA A 326 14.55 -19.87 19.45
N ASP A 327 15.87 -19.76 19.29
CA ASP A 327 16.62 -20.53 18.29
C ASP A 327 16.59 -22.04 18.60
N LEU A 328 16.85 -22.87 17.58
CA LEU A 328 16.69 -24.33 17.68
C LEU A 328 17.73 -25.00 18.60
N ASP A 329 18.87 -24.37 18.84
CA ASP A 329 19.95 -24.85 19.71
C ASP A 329 19.77 -24.48 21.19
N VAL A 330 18.85 -23.56 21.50
CA VAL A 330 18.54 -23.14 22.86
C VAL A 330 17.66 -24.17 23.56
N THR A 331 18.08 -24.74 24.69
CA THR A 331 17.33 -25.79 25.42
C THR A 331 16.64 -25.31 26.70
N ASP A 332 16.99 -24.13 27.19
CA ASP A 332 16.39 -23.48 28.37
C ASP A 332 16.33 -21.95 28.16
N ASN A 333 15.74 -21.22 29.11
CA ASN A 333 15.68 -19.74 29.10
C ASN A 333 15.11 -19.14 27.79
N PHE A 334 13.92 -19.60 27.38
CA PHE A 334 13.23 -19.09 26.19
C PHE A 334 12.78 -17.64 26.37
N ASP A 335 12.84 -16.86 25.29
CA ASP A 335 12.30 -15.50 25.26
C ASP A 335 10.78 -15.54 25.33
N GLU A 336 10.18 -14.51 25.91
CA GLU A 336 8.74 -14.40 26.07
C GLU A 336 8.23 -12.98 25.78
N ILE A 337 7.14 -12.87 25.02
CA ILE A 337 6.44 -11.61 24.73
C ILE A 337 4.99 -11.76 25.19
N SER A 338 4.50 -10.80 25.97
CA SER A 338 3.08 -10.66 26.31
C SER A 338 2.39 -9.74 25.30
N ILE A 339 1.37 -10.26 24.60
CA ILE A 339 0.63 -9.54 23.57
C ILE A 339 -0.78 -9.29 24.08
N ALA A 340 -1.03 -8.09 24.58
CA ALA A 340 -2.36 -7.67 24.99
C ALA A 340 -3.21 -7.27 23.77
N LYS A 341 -4.48 -7.65 23.75
CA LYS A 341 -5.47 -7.17 22.79
C LYS A 341 -5.81 -5.70 23.08
N ASN A 342 -5.94 -4.91 22.02
CA ASN A 342 -6.36 -3.52 22.04
C ASN A 342 -7.22 -3.21 20.79
N SER A 343 -8.22 -2.35 20.94
CA SER A 343 -9.08 -1.92 19.83
C SER A 343 -8.35 -1.09 18.79
N ASP A 344 -7.27 -0.43 19.20
CA ASP A 344 -6.59 0.59 18.39
C ASP A 344 -5.68 -0.02 17.31
N SER A 345 -5.37 -1.32 17.40
CA SER A 345 -4.51 -2.03 16.43
C SER A 345 -5.29 -2.63 15.25
N GLY A 346 -6.59 -2.36 15.12
CA GLY A 346 -7.43 -2.99 14.09
C GLY A 346 -7.51 -4.51 14.28
N ASP A 347 -7.45 -5.29 13.20
CA ASP A 347 -7.62 -6.75 13.29
C ASP A 347 -6.43 -7.48 13.93
N PHE A 348 -5.22 -6.93 13.85
CA PHE A 348 -4.00 -7.62 14.27
C PHE A 348 -3.03 -6.71 15.00
N ARG A 349 -2.37 -7.29 16.00
CA ARG A 349 -1.17 -6.71 16.60
C ARG A 349 0.05 -7.51 16.17
N PHE A 350 1.10 -6.83 15.75
CA PHE A 350 2.23 -7.48 15.09
C PHE A 350 3.42 -7.65 16.02
N VAL A 351 4.17 -8.72 15.79
CA VAL A 351 5.39 -9.04 16.52
C VAL A 351 6.54 -9.23 15.55
N SER A 352 7.68 -8.64 15.90
CA SER A 352 9.00 -9.01 15.41
C SER A 352 9.79 -9.75 16.49
N PHE A 353 10.52 -10.80 16.15
CA PHE A 353 11.43 -11.47 17.10
C PHE A 353 12.59 -10.58 17.55
N THR A 354 12.85 -9.48 16.83
CA THR A 354 13.89 -8.50 17.15
C THR A 354 13.30 -7.30 17.90
N SER A 355 12.24 -6.68 17.36
CA SER A 355 11.66 -5.45 17.93
C SER A 355 10.52 -5.70 18.92
N GLN A 356 10.14 -6.97 19.14
CA GLN A 356 8.98 -7.37 19.94
C GLN A 356 7.67 -6.81 19.37
N ILE A 357 6.92 -6.01 20.11
CA ILE A 357 5.68 -5.42 19.59
C ILE A 357 6.01 -4.37 18.53
N VAL A 358 5.40 -4.53 17.36
CA VAL A 358 5.49 -3.56 16.27
C VAL A 358 4.11 -2.98 16.04
N ASP A 359 3.89 -1.79 16.59
CA ASP A 359 2.69 -1.02 16.30
C ASP A 359 2.82 -0.38 14.91
N ASP A 360 1.69 0.01 14.32
CA ASP A 360 1.69 0.78 13.07
C ASP A 360 2.22 0.02 11.83
N VAL A 361 1.98 -1.29 11.71
CA VAL A 361 2.29 -2.06 10.47
C VAL A 361 1.26 -1.83 9.36
N ARG A 362 -0.01 -1.69 9.69
CA ARG A 362 -1.07 -1.38 8.72
C ARG A 362 -2.13 -0.50 9.38
N PRO A 363 -2.81 0.38 8.63
CA PRO A 363 -3.89 1.20 9.18
C PRO A 363 -5.10 0.33 9.53
N VAL A 364 -6.01 0.85 10.36
CA VAL A 364 -7.25 0.13 10.74
C VAL A 364 -8.17 -0.05 9.54
N LYS A 365 -8.32 1.00 8.72
CA LYS A 365 -9.04 0.97 7.45
C LYS A 365 -8.05 0.92 6.29
N TRP A 366 -8.29 -0.01 5.38
CA TRP A 366 -7.59 -0.16 4.11
C TRP A 366 -8.42 -1.09 3.23
N ASP A 367 -8.26 -0.95 1.92
CA ASP A 367 -9.00 -1.70 0.92
C ASP A 367 -8.09 -2.66 0.15
N MET A 368 -6.93 -2.17 -0.27
CA MET A 368 -5.98 -2.90 -1.11
C MET A 368 -4.59 -2.89 -0.47
N ASN A 369 -3.86 -4.00 -0.57
CA ASN A 369 -2.47 -4.12 -0.17
C ASN A 369 -1.62 -4.57 -1.35
N PHE A 370 -0.74 -3.69 -1.83
CA PHE A 370 0.25 -4.01 -2.86
C PHE A 370 1.48 -4.60 -2.18
N THR A 371 1.83 -5.83 -2.55
CA THR A 371 2.92 -6.54 -1.89
C THR A 371 3.41 -7.76 -2.68
N VAL A 372 4.53 -8.33 -2.22
CA VAL A 372 4.92 -9.72 -2.49
C VAL A 372 4.01 -10.64 -1.67
N PHE A 373 3.53 -11.72 -2.27
CA PHE A 373 2.52 -12.57 -1.65
C PHE A 373 2.82 -14.06 -1.82
N THR A 374 2.60 -14.85 -0.79
CA THR A 374 2.61 -16.32 -0.90
C THR A 374 1.21 -16.78 -1.32
N ASN A 375 1.09 -17.30 -2.55
CA ASN A 375 -0.17 -17.87 -3.06
C ASN A 375 0.01 -19.36 -3.37
N GLU A 376 -1.02 -19.97 -3.93
CA GLU A 376 -1.00 -21.34 -4.44
C GLU A 376 -0.84 -21.37 -5.97
N ILE A 377 -0.06 -22.32 -6.46
CA ILE A 377 -0.20 -22.82 -7.83
C ILE A 377 -0.93 -24.18 -7.72
N PRO A 378 -2.16 -24.31 -8.26
CA PRO A 378 -2.92 -25.55 -8.17
C PRO A 378 -2.12 -26.76 -8.65
N GLY A 379 -1.97 -27.77 -7.79
CA GLY A 379 -1.19 -28.98 -8.06
C GLY A 379 0.32 -28.88 -7.80
N TYR A 380 0.85 -27.68 -7.51
CA TYR A 380 2.27 -27.45 -7.23
C TYR A 380 2.52 -26.84 -5.83
N GLY A 381 1.48 -26.47 -5.08
CA GLY A 381 1.59 -26.00 -3.71
C GLY A 381 1.86 -24.51 -3.60
N SER A 382 2.50 -24.08 -2.50
CA SER A 382 2.77 -22.67 -2.25
C SER A 382 3.84 -22.10 -3.20
N TYR A 383 3.69 -20.83 -3.57
CA TYR A 383 4.59 -20.12 -4.48
C TYR A 383 4.60 -18.62 -4.18
N GLY A 384 5.74 -17.97 -4.39
CA GLY A 384 5.91 -16.53 -4.21
C GLY A 384 5.52 -15.72 -5.44
N TYR A 385 4.63 -14.74 -5.28
CA TYR A 385 4.18 -13.84 -6.33
C TYR A 385 4.68 -12.42 -6.04
N ALA A 386 5.33 -11.81 -7.04
CA ALA A 386 5.53 -10.36 -7.10
C ALA A 386 4.28 -9.65 -7.63
N ASP A 387 4.18 -8.35 -7.38
CA ASP A 387 3.16 -7.45 -7.94
C ASP A 387 1.74 -7.96 -7.65
N PHE A 388 1.51 -8.39 -6.41
CA PHE A 388 0.24 -8.94 -5.96
C PHE A 388 -0.58 -7.89 -5.22
N ILE A 389 -1.91 -7.98 -5.35
CA ILE A 389 -2.84 -7.09 -4.68
C ILE A 389 -3.80 -7.94 -3.84
N ALA A 390 -3.61 -7.89 -2.52
CA ALA A 390 -4.55 -8.46 -1.57
C ALA A 390 -5.64 -7.44 -1.19
N THR A 391 -6.87 -7.88 -0.90
CA THR A 391 -7.95 -7.03 -0.39
C THR A 391 -8.21 -7.28 1.10
N ASN A 392 -8.74 -6.27 1.80
CA ASN A 392 -9.04 -6.38 3.23
C ASN A 392 -10.30 -7.21 3.51
N ARG A 393 -10.16 -8.53 3.43
CA ARG A 393 -11.23 -9.49 3.71
C ARG A 393 -11.87 -9.30 5.09
N LEU A 394 -11.08 -9.02 6.13
CA LEU A 394 -11.59 -8.88 7.50
C LEU A 394 -12.40 -7.59 7.68
N GLY A 395 -12.04 -6.55 6.94
CA GLY A 395 -12.84 -5.32 6.81
C GLY A 395 -14.05 -5.45 5.89
N GLY A 396 -14.32 -6.64 5.33
CA GLY A 396 -15.47 -6.89 4.44
C GLY A 396 -15.28 -6.43 3.00
N VAL A 397 -14.05 -6.06 2.61
CA VAL A 397 -13.75 -5.63 1.25
C VAL A 397 -13.95 -6.79 0.30
N SER A 398 -14.62 -6.50 -0.81
CA SER A 398 -14.89 -7.48 -1.85
C SER A 398 -14.69 -6.85 -3.22
N ALA A 399 -14.30 -7.66 -4.19
CA ALA A 399 -14.11 -7.17 -5.55
C ALA A 399 -14.49 -8.22 -6.58
N TYR A 400 -14.65 -7.78 -7.82
CA TYR A 400 -14.68 -8.65 -8.98
C TYR A 400 -14.08 -7.98 -10.20
N LYS A 401 -13.64 -8.80 -11.14
CA LYS A 401 -13.04 -8.39 -12.41
C LYS A 401 -14.13 -8.23 -13.48
N VAL A 402 -14.01 -7.22 -14.31
CA VAL A 402 -14.83 -6.97 -15.50
C VAL A 402 -13.94 -6.93 -16.72
N GLU A 403 -14.32 -7.64 -17.78
CA GLU A 403 -13.63 -7.60 -19.07
C GLU A 403 -14.13 -6.38 -19.88
N THR A 404 -13.22 -5.60 -20.47
CA THR A 404 -13.60 -4.40 -21.24
C THR A 404 -14.40 -4.72 -22.50
N SER A 405 -14.33 -5.99 -22.96
CA SER A 405 -15.17 -6.52 -24.03
C SER A 405 -16.65 -6.68 -23.63
N GLU A 406 -16.95 -6.81 -22.33
CA GLU A 406 -18.32 -6.83 -21.81
C GLU A 406 -18.88 -5.40 -21.66
N LYS A 407 -18.07 -4.50 -21.10
CA LYS A 407 -18.39 -3.08 -20.93
C LYS A 407 -17.10 -2.26 -20.86
N ALA A 408 -17.01 -1.15 -21.59
CA ALA A 408 -15.86 -0.26 -21.47
C ALA A 408 -15.82 0.46 -20.10
N TYR A 409 -14.63 0.65 -19.53
CA TYR A 409 -14.43 1.33 -18.24
C TYR A 409 -15.11 2.72 -18.17
N ALA A 410 -15.00 3.50 -19.25
CA ALA A 410 -15.58 4.84 -19.35
C ALA A 410 -17.13 4.82 -19.33
N ASP A 411 -17.74 3.73 -19.82
CA ASP A 411 -19.19 3.60 -19.93
C ASP A 411 -19.81 2.83 -18.74
N PHE A 412 -18.99 2.27 -17.85
CA PHE A 412 -19.44 1.50 -16.70
C PHE A 412 -19.95 2.43 -15.60
N VAL A 413 -21.22 2.24 -15.20
CA VAL A 413 -21.93 3.04 -14.21
C VAL A 413 -22.52 2.17 -13.10
N ARG A 414 -23.06 2.79 -12.04
CA ARG A 414 -23.63 2.09 -10.88
C ARG A 414 -24.68 1.02 -11.25
N ALA A 415 -25.50 1.27 -12.28
CA ALA A 415 -26.52 0.34 -12.73
C ALA A 415 -25.97 -0.93 -13.39
N ASP A 416 -24.70 -0.94 -13.79
CA ASP A 416 -24.03 -2.12 -14.37
C ASP A 416 -23.44 -3.06 -13.30
N VAL A 417 -23.45 -2.66 -12.02
CA VAL A 417 -22.90 -3.46 -10.92
C VAL A 417 -23.69 -4.75 -10.74
N VAL A 418 -22.97 -5.88 -10.68
CA VAL A 418 -23.54 -7.19 -10.38
C VAL A 418 -23.18 -7.61 -8.95
N ASP A 419 -24.08 -7.35 -8.01
CA ASP A 419 -23.83 -7.61 -6.58
C ASP A 419 -23.44 -9.08 -6.29
N ALA A 420 -23.98 -10.03 -7.06
CA ALA A 420 -23.68 -11.45 -6.91
C ALA A 420 -22.26 -11.85 -7.34
N SER A 421 -21.54 -10.96 -8.03
CA SER A 421 -20.17 -11.22 -8.50
C SER A 421 -19.11 -10.88 -7.45
N PHE A 422 -19.44 -10.11 -6.40
CA PHE A 422 -18.48 -9.73 -5.37
C PHE A 422 -17.94 -10.95 -4.63
N ASP A 423 -16.61 -11.09 -4.64
CA ASP A 423 -15.88 -12.08 -3.86
C ASP A 423 -15.09 -11.40 -2.74
N VAL A 424 -15.21 -11.93 -1.54
CA VAL A 424 -14.50 -11.51 -0.32
C VAL A 424 -13.17 -12.25 -0.15
N ASP A 425 -12.83 -13.21 -1.02
CA ASP A 425 -11.49 -13.79 -1.10
C ASP A 425 -10.47 -12.64 -1.28
N GLN A 426 -9.43 -12.60 -0.43
CA GLN A 426 -8.45 -11.51 -0.48
C GLN A 426 -7.71 -11.43 -1.81
N ARG A 427 -7.79 -12.46 -2.65
CA ARG A 427 -7.18 -12.55 -3.98
C ARG A 427 -8.11 -12.08 -5.11
N ALA A 428 -9.28 -11.51 -4.79
CA ALA A 428 -10.28 -11.07 -5.77
C ALA A 428 -9.70 -10.18 -6.89
N ILE A 429 -8.68 -9.36 -6.57
CA ILE A 429 -7.81 -8.70 -7.56
C ILE A 429 -6.57 -9.56 -7.82
N GLY A 430 -5.79 -9.84 -6.77
CA GLY A 430 -4.66 -10.77 -6.81
C GLY A 430 -3.64 -10.42 -7.89
N SER A 431 -3.30 -11.39 -8.73
CA SER A 431 -2.44 -11.21 -9.91
C SER A 431 -3.23 -10.98 -11.21
N ALA A 432 -4.57 -10.90 -11.13
CA ALA A 432 -5.44 -10.88 -12.31
C ALA A 432 -5.35 -9.58 -13.12
N TRP A 433 -4.78 -8.51 -12.55
CA TRP A 433 -4.60 -7.20 -13.17
C TRP A 433 -3.41 -7.11 -14.15
N ARG A 434 -2.51 -8.11 -14.14
CA ARG A 434 -1.29 -8.10 -14.94
C ARG A 434 -0.98 -9.44 -15.59
N ASN A 435 -0.25 -9.39 -16.69
CA ASN A 435 0.37 -10.56 -17.30
C ASN A 435 1.72 -10.79 -16.62
N GLY A 436 2.04 -12.05 -16.32
CA GLY A 436 3.39 -12.40 -15.93
C GLY A 436 4.37 -12.14 -17.07
N GLY A 437 5.63 -11.90 -16.73
CA GLY A 437 6.73 -11.93 -17.70
C GLY A 437 7.24 -13.36 -17.92
N GLY A 438 8.11 -13.53 -18.89
CA GLY A 438 8.82 -14.78 -19.15
C GLY A 438 10.12 -14.53 -19.91
N PRO A 439 10.90 -15.58 -20.24
CA PRO A 439 12.09 -15.42 -21.06
C PRO A 439 11.75 -14.74 -22.40
N GLY A 440 12.14 -13.47 -22.55
CA GLY A 440 11.89 -12.67 -23.76
C GLY A 440 10.54 -11.95 -23.84
N THR A 441 9.73 -11.94 -22.78
CA THR A 441 8.49 -11.13 -22.72
C THR A 441 8.44 -10.37 -21.40
N LEU A 442 8.40 -9.03 -21.49
CA LEU A 442 8.25 -8.18 -20.32
C LEU A 442 6.87 -8.37 -19.71
N PRO A 443 6.73 -8.27 -18.38
CA PRO A 443 5.42 -8.25 -17.77
C PRO A 443 4.68 -6.97 -18.17
N SER A 444 3.36 -7.05 -18.21
CA SER A 444 2.50 -5.94 -18.63
C SER A 444 1.26 -5.86 -17.75
N ILE A 445 0.63 -4.69 -17.71
CA ILE A 445 -0.76 -4.59 -17.28
C ILE A 445 -1.65 -5.36 -18.28
N LYS A 446 -2.84 -5.77 -17.81
CA LYS A 446 -3.90 -6.28 -18.68
C LYS A 446 -4.86 -5.14 -18.96
N ASP A 447 -4.73 -4.51 -20.12
CA ASP A 447 -5.55 -3.36 -20.52
C ASP A 447 -7.02 -3.74 -20.78
N GLU A 448 -7.28 -5.04 -20.98
CA GLU A 448 -8.60 -5.58 -21.27
C GLU A 448 -9.45 -5.82 -20.01
N VAL A 449 -8.98 -5.44 -18.82
CA VAL A 449 -9.72 -5.65 -17.57
C VAL A 449 -9.75 -4.40 -16.70
N PHE A 450 -10.82 -4.27 -15.92
CA PHE A 450 -10.89 -3.38 -14.76
C PHE A 450 -11.61 -4.11 -13.63
N PHE A 451 -11.67 -3.51 -12.44
CA PHE A 451 -12.23 -4.14 -11.26
C PHE A 451 -13.33 -3.27 -10.67
N VAL A 452 -14.32 -3.91 -10.08
CA VAL A 452 -15.29 -3.24 -9.21
C VAL A 452 -14.99 -3.69 -7.79
N LEU A 453 -14.80 -2.74 -6.87
CA LEU A 453 -14.47 -2.97 -5.47
C LEU A 453 -15.51 -2.32 -4.57
N LYS A 454 -15.96 -3.05 -3.56
CA LYS A 454 -16.72 -2.53 -2.43
C LYS A 454 -15.77 -2.37 -1.25
N ASP A 455 -15.57 -1.13 -0.80
CA ASP A 455 -14.61 -0.78 0.26
C ASP A 455 -15.14 -1.11 1.67
N THR A 456 -14.34 -0.79 2.70
CA THR A 456 -14.72 -1.00 4.11
C THR A 456 -15.91 -0.16 4.59
N ASP A 457 -16.28 0.88 3.85
CA ASP A 457 -17.39 1.81 4.13
C ASP A 457 -18.59 1.59 3.17
N GLU A 458 -18.61 0.46 2.47
CA GLU A 458 -19.64 0.06 1.49
C GLU A 458 -19.75 0.93 0.22
N ASN A 459 -18.77 1.81 -0.03
CA ASN A 459 -18.66 2.54 -1.29
C ASN A 459 -18.26 1.59 -2.41
N LEU A 460 -18.80 1.82 -3.61
CA LEU A 460 -18.45 1.05 -4.80
C LEU A 460 -17.55 1.86 -5.71
N TYR A 461 -16.39 1.33 -6.06
CA TYR A 461 -15.46 1.92 -7.01
C TYR A 461 -15.30 1.03 -8.24
N LYS A 462 -15.14 1.64 -9.41
CA LYS A 462 -14.45 1.01 -10.54
C LYS A 462 -12.98 1.41 -10.51
N ILE A 463 -12.08 0.47 -10.78
CA ILE A 463 -10.63 0.62 -10.65
C ILE A 463 -9.95 0.10 -11.91
N ARG A 464 -9.05 0.88 -12.51
CA ARG A 464 -8.23 0.45 -13.65
C ARG A 464 -6.76 0.74 -13.38
N PHE A 465 -5.92 -0.26 -13.62
CA PHE A 465 -4.47 -0.13 -13.48
C PHE A 465 -3.87 0.55 -14.72
N THR A 466 -2.95 1.47 -14.49
CA THR A 466 -2.35 2.32 -15.52
C THR A 466 -0.84 2.10 -15.64
N ALA A 467 -0.21 1.51 -14.63
CA ALA A 467 1.20 1.14 -14.67
C ALA A 467 1.52 -0.10 -13.83
N LEU A 468 2.52 -0.84 -14.29
CA LEU A 468 3.23 -1.91 -13.56
C LEU A 468 4.69 -1.52 -13.30
N THR A 469 5.25 -0.78 -14.25
CA THR A 469 6.63 -0.33 -14.30
C THR A 469 6.69 1.19 -14.38
N ASP A 470 7.85 1.76 -14.07
CA ASP A 470 8.14 3.16 -14.42
C ASP A 470 8.42 3.34 -15.91
N ALA A 471 8.80 4.56 -16.30
CA ALA A 471 9.10 4.94 -17.68
C ALA A 471 10.32 4.19 -18.28
N ASP A 472 11.22 3.70 -17.43
CA ASP A 472 12.40 2.94 -17.84
C ASP A 472 12.13 1.41 -17.86
N GLY A 473 10.89 0.99 -17.56
CA GLY A 473 10.48 -0.41 -17.52
C GLY A 473 10.87 -1.13 -16.21
N VAL A 474 11.23 -0.38 -15.17
CA VAL A 474 11.57 -0.94 -13.86
C VAL A 474 10.28 -1.29 -13.10
N ARG A 475 10.16 -2.56 -12.68
CA ARG A 475 8.99 -3.09 -11.93
C ARG A 475 8.90 -2.55 -10.51
N GLY A 476 7.74 -2.78 -9.88
CA GLY A 476 7.46 -2.33 -8.52
C GLY A 476 7.12 -0.84 -8.45
N ASN A 477 6.62 -0.29 -9.57
CA ASN A 477 6.11 1.07 -9.68
C ASN A 477 4.66 1.04 -10.22
N PRO A 478 3.72 0.40 -9.49
CA PRO A 478 2.34 0.32 -9.94
C PRO A 478 1.66 1.69 -9.88
N ALA A 479 0.68 1.89 -10.75
CA ALA A 479 -0.26 3.01 -10.67
C ALA A 479 -1.64 2.56 -11.11
N PHE A 480 -2.67 3.19 -10.55
CA PHE A 480 -4.05 2.97 -10.93
C PHE A 480 -4.89 4.22 -10.76
N GLU A 481 -6.03 4.25 -11.44
CA GLU A 481 -7.09 5.23 -11.27
C GLU A 481 -8.37 4.55 -10.81
N PHE A 482 -9.24 5.30 -10.14
CA PHE A 482 -10.53 4.83 -9.69
C PHE A 482 -11.60 5.91 -9.74
N GLU A 483 -12.86 5.50 -9.77
CA GLU A 483 -14.04 6.37 -9.74
C GLU A 483 -15.14 5.74 -8.89
N LEU A 484 -15.78 6.55 -8.06
CA LEU A 484 -16.92 6.17 -7.24
C LEU A 484 -18.17 5.98 -8.11
N LEU A 485 -18.85 4.85 -7.94
CA LEU A 485 -20.07 4.49 -8.63
C LEU A 485 -21.29 4.97 -7.82
N GLN A 486 -21.81 6.12 -8.21
CA GLN A 486 -22.99 6.76 -7.62
C GLN A 486 -24.29 6.47 -8.37
#